data_AF-A0A941EIZ1-F1
#
_entry.id   AF-A0A941EIZ1-F1
#
_cell.length_a   1.000
_cell.length_b   1.000
_cell.length_c   1.000
_cell.angle_alpha   90.00
_cell.angle_beta   90.00
_cell.angle_gamma   90.00
#
_symmetry.space_group_name_H-M   'P 1'
#
loop_
_entity.id
_entity.type
_entity.pdbx_description
1 polymer ?
#
loop_
_entity_poly.entity_id
_entity_poly.type
_entity_poly.pdbx_seq_one_letter_code
_entity_poly.pdbx_strand_id
1 'polypeptide(L)'
;DNADLRLTDMGYELGMISEERYARFNEKRQQIDAEIKRLSDIRIKPNEHTQAIIEQHGGSRLKDGILAIDLLRRPEMTYDIILEILEEEHQLNADVEEQVEIQTKYEGYINKSLQQVEKVKRMEEKKIPE
;
A
#
# COMPACT_ATOMS: atom_id res chain seq x y z
N ASP A 1 -10.39 7.45 -3.70
CA ASP A 1 -9.88 8.71 -4.28
C ASP A 1 -8.37 8.84 -3.97
N ASN A 2 -7.51 9.27 -4.89
CA ASN A 2 -6.05 9.46 -4.67
C ASN A 2 -5.63 10.92 -4.98
N ALA A 3 -6.60 11.79 -5.26
CA ALA A 3 -6.34 13.20 -5.59
C ALA A 3 -5.84 13.98 -4.36
N ASP A 4 -6.32 13.62 -3.17
CA ASP A 4 -5.86 14.14 -1.89
C ASP A 4 -4.37 13.85 -1.68
N LEU A 5 -3.94 12.59 -1.82
CA LEU A 5 -2.52 12.21 -1.68
C LEU A 5 -1.59 12.89 -2.69
N ARG A 6 -2.11 13.23 -3.88
CA ARG A 6 -1.31 13.84 -4.96
C ARG A 6 -1.25 15.37 -4.96
N LEU A 7 -2.30 16.03 -4.48
CA LEU A 7 -2.49 17.48 -4.70
C LEU A 7 -2.54 18.30 -3.40
N THR A 8 -2.70 17.66 -2.24
CA THR A 8 -2.89 18.38 -0.97
C THR A 8 -1.65 19.16 -0.55
N ASP A 9 -0.44 18.62 -0.78
CA ASP A 9 0.80 19.35 -0.47
C ASP A 9 0.90 20.65 -1.28
N MET A 10 0.68 20.60 -2.60
CA MET A 10 0.67 21.81 -3.45
C MET A 10 -0.45 22.79 -3.07
N GLY A 11 -1.63 22.29 -2.73
CA GLY A 11 -2.75 23.13 -2.30
C GLY A 11 -2.46 23.88 -1.00
N TYR A 12 -1.72 23.26 -0.07
CA TYR A 12 -1.28 23.91 1.16
C TYR A 12 -0.18 24.95 0.89
N GLU A 13 0.82 24.62 0.06
CA GLU A 13 1.89 25.56 -0.33
C GLU A 13 1.34 26.82 -1.03
N LEU A 14 0.27 26.68 -1.81
CA LEU A 14 -0.42 27.80 -2.48
C LEU A 14 -1.40 28.56 -1.56
N GLY A 15 -1.52 28.17 -0.29
CA GLY A 15 -2.44 28.79 0.68
C GLY A 15 -3.92 28.47 0.43
N MET A 16 -4.23 27.47 -0.39
CA MET A 16 -5.60 27.07 -0.75
C MET A 16 -6.20 26.06 0.24
N ILE A 17 -5.38 25.47 1.11
CA ILE A 17 -5.79 24.46 2.10
C ILE A 17 -5.47 25.00 3.50
N SER A 18 -6.44 24.89 4.42
CA SER A 18 -6.24 25.29 5.81
C SER A 18 -5.25 24.36 6.52
N GLU A 19 -4.56 24.88 7.52
CA GLU A 19 -3.64 24.11 8.36
C GLU A 19 -4.33 22.92 9.03
N GLU A 20 -5.56 23.09 9.52
CA GLU A 20 -6.35 22.01 10.12
C GLU A 20 -6.61 20.87 9.12
N ARG A 21 -6.97 21.20 7.87
CA ARG A 21 -7.21 20.21 6.82
C ARG A 21 -5.90 19.51 6.43
N TYR A 22 -4.80 20.25 6.38
CA TYR A 22 -3.48 19.69 6.12
C TYR A 22 -3.01 18.76 7.24
N ALA A 23 -3.26 19.11 8.50
CA ALA A 23 -2.94 18.28 9.66
C ALA A 23 -3.69 16.93 9.61
N ARG A 24 -5.00 16.94 9.33
CA ARG A 24 -5.80 15.72 9.15
C ARG A 24 -5.31 14.86 8.00
N PHE A 25 -4.90 15.48 6.90
CA PHE A 25 -4.29 14.78 5.78
C PHE A 25 -2.98 14.09 6.17
N ASN A 26 -2.11 14.79 6.91
CA ASN A 26 -0.86 14.24 7.40
C ASN A 26 -1.07 13.07 8.37
N GLU A 27 -2.06 13.16 9.26
CA GLU A 27 -2.42 12.06 10.16
C GLU A 27 -2.87 10.82 9.38
N LYS A 28 -3.77 10.99 8.39
CA LYS A 28 -4.18 9.90 7.50
C LYS A 28 -2.97 9.27 6.79
N ARG A 29 -2.06 10.08 6.25
CA ARG A 29 -0.83 9.59 5.59
C ARG A 29 0.04 8.77 6.55
N GLN A 30 0.24 9.25 7.78
CA GLN A 30 1.01 8.53 8.80
C GLN A 30 0.37 7.19 9.17
N GLN A 31 -0.96 7.13 9.28
CA GLN A 31 -1.68 5.88 9.56
C GLN A 31 -1.48 4.86 8.44
N ILE A 32 -1.58 5.30 7.17
CA ILE A 32 -1.34 4.44 6.01
C ILE A 32 0.10 3.90 6.02
N ASP A 33 1.09 4.78 6.19
CA ASP A 33 2.51 4.39 6.19
C ASP A 33 2.84 3.43 7.35
N ALA A 34 2.27 3.68 8.54
CA ALA A 34 2.44 2.82 9.70
C ALA A 34 1.85 1.43 9.48
N GLU A 35 0.69 1.34 8.84
CA GLU A 35 0.02 0.07 8.60
C GLU A 35 0.72 -0.75 7.51
N ILE A 36 1.15 -0.12 6.41
CA ILE A 36 1.97 -0.78 5.38
C ILE A 36 3.24 -1.35 6.02
N LYS A 37 3.89 -0.58 6.89
CA LYS A 37 5.08 -1.05 7.62
C LYS A 37 4.75 -2.23 8.54
N ARG A 38 3.66 -2.15 9.31
CA ARG A 38 3.22 -3.23 10.19
C ARG A 38 2.99 -4.54 9.41
N LEU A 39 2.21 -4.48 8.33
CA LEU A 39 1.94 -5.63 7.47
C LEU A 39 3.20 -6.19 6.78
N SER A 40 4.20 -5.34 6.55
CA SER A 40 5.50 -5.75 6.00
C SER A 40 6.37 -6.52 7.01
N ASP A 41 6.14 -6.33 8.31
CA ASP A 41 6.87 -7.00 9.39
C ASP A 41 6.18 -8.30 9.88
N ILE A 42 4.92 -8.52 9.51
CA ILE A 42 4.13 -9.69 9.93
C ILE A 42 4.32 -10.85 8.94
N ARG A 43 4.75 -12.00 9.46
CA ARG A 43 4.87 -13.25 8.69
C ARG A 43 3.74 -14.22 9.03
N ILE A 44 2.90 -14.51 8.03
CA ILE A 44 1.81 -15.47 8.08
C ILE A 44 2.36 -16.87 7.78
N LYS A 45 1.95 -17.87 8.58
CA LYS A 45 2.35 -19.28 8.40
C LYS A 45 1.27 -20.03 7.61
N PRO A 46 1.64 -21.05 6.82
CA PRO A 46 0.68 -21.85 6.04
C PRO A 46 -0.06 -22.88 6.92
N ASN A 47 -0.73 -22.45 7.99
CA ASN A 47 -1.52 -23.33 8.86
C ASN A 47 -2.92 -23.61 8.28
N GLU A 48 -3.67 -24.55 8.86
CA GLU A 48 -5.01 -24.94 8.39
C GLU A 48 -5.97 -23.74 8.31
N HIS A 49 -5.96 -22.85 9.30
CA HIS A 49 -6.80 -21.63 9.34
C HIS A 49 -6.52 -20.71 8.16
N THR A 50 -5.25 -20.33 7.97
CA THR A 50 -4.82 -19.49 6.85
C THR A 50 -5.15 -20.12 5.50
N GLN A 51 -4.92 -21.43 5.33
CA GLN A 51 -5.20 -22.11 4.07
C GLN A 51 -6.69 -22.15 3.78
N ALA A 52 -7.52 -22.40 4.79
CA ALA A 52 -8.98 -22.42 4.65
C ALA A 52 -9.53 -21.07 4.19
N ILE A 53 -9.07 -19.96 4.80
CA ILE A 53 -9.49 -18.62 4.39
C ILE A 53 -9.02 -18.32 2.96
N ILE A 54 -7.76 -18.61 2.64
CA ILE A 54 -7.24 -18.39 1.27
C ILE A 54 -8.08 -19.16 0.25
N GLU A 55 -8.39 -20.43 0.50
CA GLU A 55 -9.21 -21.26 -0.40
C GLU A 55 -10.66 -20.77 -0.49
N GLN A 56 -11.26 -20.33 0.62
CA GLN A 56 -12.61 -19.76 0.66
C GLN A 56 -12.74 -18.53 -0.25
N HIS A 57 -11.69 -17.71 -0.32
CA HIS A 57 -11.65 -16.52 -1.17
C HIS A 57 -11.09 -16.80 -2.59
N GLY A 58 -10.92 -18.08 -2.96
CA GLY A 58 -10.48 -18.48 -4.30
C GLY A 58 -8.98 -18.32 -4.57
N GLY A 59 -8.19 -18.10 -3.53
CA GLY A 59 -6.74 -17.98 -3.59
C GLY A 59 -6.01 -19.31 -3.63
N SER A 60 -4.72 -19.25 -3.98
CA SER A 60 -3.85 -20.43 -4.04
C SER A 60 -3.15 -20.70 -2.72
N ARG A 61 -3.12 -21.98 -2.29
CA ARG A 61 -2.44 -22.40 -1.05
C ARG A 61 -1.00 -21.89 -0.95
N LEU A 62 -0.59 -21.60 0.27
CA LEU A 62 0.78 -21.24 0.61
C LEU A 62 1.65 -22.48 0.76
N LYS A 63 2.86 -22.46 0.20
CA LYS A 63 3.88 -23.52 0.40
C LYS A 63 4.74 -23.24 1.62
N ASP A 64 5.10 -21.98 1.82
CA ASP A 64 5.93 -21.47 2.91
C ASP A 64 5.27 -20.24 3.53
N GLY A 65 5.86 -19.72 4.62
CA GLY A 65 5.40 -18.47 5.21
C GLY A 65 5.55 -17.28 4.25
N ILE A 66 4.59 -16.37 4.29
CA ILE A 66 4.51 -15.18 3.44
C ILE A 66 4.35 -13.94 4.33
N LEU A 67 4.83 -12.77 3.90
CA LEU A 67 4.52 -11.52 4.59
C LEU A 67 3.04 -11.15 4.36
N ALA A 68 2.40 -10.54 5.35
CA ALA A 68 1.01 -10.11 5.22
C ALA A 68 0.83 -9.13 4.06
N ILE A 69 1.78 -8.19 3.89
CA ILE A 69 1.79 -7.25 2.75
C ILE A 69 1.88 -7.96 1.39
N ASP A 70 2.63 -9.05 1.30
CA ASP A 70 2.80 -9.82 0.06
C ASP A 70 1.55 -10.65 -0.25
N LEU A 71 0.87 -11.14 0.79
CA LEU A 71 -0.41 -11.82 0.64
C LEU A 71 -1.50 -10.84 0.18
N LEU A 72 -1.55 -9.63 0.76
CA LEU A 72 -2.48 -8.56 0.37
C LEU A 72 -2.29 -8.10 -1.09
N ARG A 73 -1.09 -8.26 -1.65
CA ARG A 73 -0.81 -7.95 -3.06
C ARG A 73 -1.53 -8.90 -4.03
N ARG A 74 -2.03 -10.05 -3.57
CA ARG A 74 -2.81 -10.96 -4.41
C ARG A 74 -4.19 -10.35 -4.73
N PRO A 75 -4.66 -10.43 -5.98
CA PRO A 75 -5.89 -9.76 -6.40
C PRO A 75 -7.14 -10.25 -5.66
N GLU A 76 -7.16 -11.51 -5.23
CA GLU A 76 -8.25 -12.13 -4.47
C GLU A 76 -8.29 -11.73 -2.98
N MET A 77 -7.23 -11.09 -2.47
CA MET A 77 -7.11 -10.73 -1.05
C MET A 77 -7.52 -9.28 -0.83
N THR A 78 -8.16 -9.00 0.31
CA THR A 78 -8.52 -7.65 0.78
C THR A 78 -7.95 -7.43 2.17
N TYR A 79 -7.94 -6.17 2.63
CA TYR A 79 -7.47 -5.83 3.98
C TYR A 79 -8.21 -6.62 5.07
N ASP A 80 -9.54 -6.72 4.98
CA ASP A 80 -10.38 -7.47 5.92
C ASP A 80 -10.00 -8.97 5.99
N ILE A 81 -9.70 -9.59 4.86
CA ILE A 81 -9.30 -11.01 4.83
C ILE A 81 -7.94 -11.18 5.52
N ILE A 82 -7.03 -10.21 5.39
CA ILE A 82 -5.76 -10.24 6.12
C ILE A 82 -6.00 -10.18 7.62
N LEU A 83 -6.91 -9.31 8.09
CA LEU A 83 -7.28 -9.26 9.51
C LEU A 83 -7.89 -10.57 10.01
N GLU A 84 -8.77 -11.21 9.22
CA GLU A 84 -9.34 -12.52 9.54
C GLU A 84 -8.27 -13.61 9.68
N ILE A 85 -7.26 -13.60 8.79
CA ILE A 85 -6.13 -14.54 8.86
C ILE A 85 -5.25 -14.29 10.09
N LEU A 86 -5.09 -13.03 10.48
CA LEU A 86 -4.30 -12.63 11.66
C LEU A 86 -5.08 -12.79 12.98
N GLU A 87 -6.39 -13.07 12.91
CA GLU A 87 -7.29 -13.12 14.06
C GLU A 87 -7.30 -11.79 14.83
N GLU A 88 -7.23 -10.67 14.12
CA GLU A 88 -7.17 -9.32 14.69
C GLU A 88 -8.43 -8.52 14.37
N GLU A 89 -8.98 -7.83 15.38
CA GLU A 89 -9.99 -6.79 15.21
C GLU A 89 -9.29 -5.42 15.23
N HIS A 90 -8.53 -5.10 14.18
CA HIS A 90 -7.93 -3.78 14.04
C HIS A 90 -8.87 -2.87 13.24
N GLN A 91 -9.37 -1.80 13.88
CA GLN A 91 -10.23 -0.82 13.20
C GLN A 91 -9.41 0.43 12.89
N LEU A 92 -8.89 0.49 11.67
CA LEU A 92 -8.49 1.77 11.10
C LEU A 92 -9.74 2.45 10.53
N ASN A 93 -9.61 3.71 10.15
CA ASN A 93 -10.67 4.33 9.37
C ASN A 93 -10.76 3.61 8.01
N ALA A 94 -11.97 3.37 7.50
CA ALA A 94 -12.18 2.69 6.22
C ALA A 94 -11.38 3.34 5.06
N ASP A 95 -11.26 4.67 5.07
CA ASP A 95 -10.43 5.43 4.12
C ASP A 95 -8.94 5.08 4.19
N VAL A 96 -8.43 4.66 5.34
CA VAL A 96 -7.03 4.22 5.53
C VAL A 96 -6.87 2.79 5.02
N GLU A 97 -7.79 1.89 5.39
CA GLU A 97 -7.80 0.49 4.97
C GLU A 97 -7.85 0.36 3.44
N GLU A 98 -8.75 1.12 2.79
CA GLU A 98 -8.85 1.20 1.34
C GLU A 98 -7.52 1.66 0.72
N GLN A 99 -6.88 2.69 1.29
CA GLN A 99 -5.63 3.21 0.77
C GLN A 99 -4.46 2.25 0.98
N VAL A 100 -4.40 1.53 2.10
CA VAL A 100 -3.39 0.47 2.32
C VAL A 100 -3.55 -0.62 1.26
N GLU A 101 -4.77 -1.08 1.01
CA GLU A 101 -5.04 -2.09 -0.03
C GLU A 101 -4.65 -1.60 -1.43
N ILE A 102 -5.10 -0.40 -1.80
CA ILE A 102 -4.77 0.21 -3.10
C ILE A 102 -3.25 0.35 -3.24
N GLN A 103 -2.57 1.00 -2.30
CA GLN A 103 -1.13 1.24 -2.41
C GLN A 103 -0.35 -0.08 -2.51
N THR A 104 -0.72 -1.09 -1.72
CA THR A 104 -0.08 -2.41 -1.74
C THR A 104 -0.24 -3.11 -3.08
N LYS A 105 -1.45 -3.11 -3.66
CA LYS A 105 -1.74 -3.76 -4.95
C LYS A 105 -1.07 -3.06 -6.12
N TYR A 106 -0.94 -1.74 -6.07
CA TYR A 106 -0.36 -0.93 -7.14
C TYR A 106 1.16 -0.68 -7.00
N GLU A 107 1.76 -0.96 -5.84
CA GLU A 107 3.20 -0.76 -5.57
C GLU A 107 4.10 -1.37 -6.65
N GLY A 108 3.80 -2.59 -7.11
CA GLY A 108 4.57 -3.26 -8.16
C GLY A 108 4.54 -2.54 -9.51
N TYR A 109 3.41 -1.91 -9.84
CA TYR A 109 3.26 -1.09 -11.04
C TYR A 109 3.96 0.26 -10.87
N ILE A 110 3.82 0.90 -9.70
CA ILE A 110 4.45 2.18 -9.37
C ILE A 110 5.98 2.06 -9.43
N ASN A 111 6.55 1.03 -8.81
CA ASN A 111 8.00 0.80 -8.81
C ASN A 111 8.55 0.60 -10.23
N LYS A 112 7.81 -0.12 -11.09
CA LYS A 112 8.19 -0.30 -12.50
C LYS A 112 8.14 1.02 -13.28
N SER A 113 7.12 1.84 -13.05
CA SER A 113 7.01 3.16 -13.67
C SER A 113 8.10 4.12 -13.20
N LEU A 114 8.44 4.13 -11.91
CA LEU A 114 9.52 4.95 -11.35
C LEU A 114 10.89 4.56 -11.94
N GLN A 115 11.17 3.27 -12.08
CA GLN A 115 12.41 2.79 -12.73
C GLN A 115 12.50 3.25 -14.19
N GLN A 116 11.38 3.31 -14.92
CA GLN A 116 11.35 3.85 -16.28
C GLN A 116 11.64 5.35 -16.31
N VAL A 117 11.04 6.13 -15.40
CA VAL A 117 11.30 7.56 -15.27
C VAL A 117 12.77 7.84 -14.93
N GLU A 118 13.35 7.10 -13.98
CA GLU A 118 14.78 7.23 -13.68
C GLU A 118 15.67 6.92 -14.88
N LYS A 119 15.32 5.89 -15.65
CA LYS A 119 16.07 5.54 -16.87
C LYS A 119 16.01 6.65 -17.90
N VAL A 120 14.85 7.29 -18.08
CA VAL A 120 14.68 8.44 -18.98
C VAL A 120 15.49 9.64 -18.49
N LYS A 121 15.37 10.01 -17.21
CA LYS A 121 16.17 11.11 -16.63
C LYS A 121 17.67 10.89 -16.80
N ARG A 122 18.17 9.67 -16.55
CA ARG A 122 19.58 9.31 -16.77
C ARG A 122 20.01 9.40 -18.25
N MET A 123 19.09 9.21 -19.20
CA MET A 123 19.38 9.40 -20.62
C MET A 123 19.39 10.88 -21.00
N GLU A 124 18.50 11.69 -20.43
CA GLU A 124 18.47 13.15 -20.63
C GLU A 124 19.70 13.84 -20.01
N GLU A 125 20.23 13.32 -18.91
CA GLU A 125 21.44 13.83 -18.25
C GLU A 125 22.75 13.47 -18.99
N LYS A 126 22.71 12.54 -19.96
CA LYS A 126 23.89 12.22 -20.79
C LYS A 126 24.06 13.29 -21.87
N LYS A 127 25.03 14.18 -21.67
CA LYS A 127 25.52 15.07 -22.73
C LYS A 127 26.09 14.24 -23.89
N ILE A 128 25.68 14.57 -25.11
CA ILE A 128 26.20 13.97 -26.34
C ILE A 128 27.69 14.36 -26.45
N PRO A 129 28.63 13.41 -26.59
CA PRO A 129 30.04 13.72 -26.84
C PRO A 129 30.20 14.40 -28.20
N GLU A 130 31.08 15.40 -28.30
CA GLU A 130 31.50 16.03 -29.58
C GLU A 130 32.25 15.04 -30.49
#